data_AF-E5ETY7-F1
#
_entry.id   AF-E5ETY7-F1
#
_cell.length_a   1.000
_cell.length_b   1.000
_cell.length_c   1.000
_cell.angle_alpha   90.00
_cell.angle_beta   90.00
_cell.angle_gamma   90.00
#
_symmetry.space_group_name_H-M   'P 1'
#
loop_
_entity.id
_entity.type
_entity.pdbx_description
1 polymer ?
#
loop_
_entity_poly.entity_id
_entity_poly.type
_entity_poly.pdbx_seq_one_letter_code
_entity_poly.pdbx_strand_id
1 'polypeptide(L)'
;TRDISLAGRIIASFPEHLKEEQRIGDALAELGELATKPEANIIKLPNISASVPQLKAAIKELQAKGYALPNYPEEPSTYEEEAIKATYDKIKGSAVNPVLREGNSDRRAPLSVKNYAKKNPHSMGAWSAQSKSHVSSMEEKDFFGTEKSVTIKGDTQVKIEFVGNDGTTKVLKKDFALLDKEIIDASVLSKTALVEFFEKEIATAKQQDVLLSLHMKATMMKVSDPVIFGHAVKVYYQDVFAKYGDLFDSLGVDVNNGLGDVYAKIQSLPQAQKEEIEAAIEAVYATQPPLAMVDSDRGITNLHVPSD
;
A
#
# COMPACT_ATOMS: atom_id res chain seq x y z
N THR A 1 18.21 -20.66 12.71
CA THR A 1 16.99 -19.97 12.22
C THR A 1 17.42 -18.79 11.35
N ARG A 2 16.48 -18.15 10.64
CA ARG A 2 16.72 -16.94 9.84
C ARG A 2 15.63 -15.92 10.18
N ASP A 3 16.03 -14.76 10.70
CA ASP A 3 15.08 -13.73 11.13
C ASP A 3 14.75 -12.79 9.97
N ILE A 4 13.52 -12.93 9.46
CA ILE A 4 12.95 -12.07 8.41
C ILE A 4 11.82 -11.18 8.94
N SER A 5 11.75 -10.99 10.27
CA SER A 5 10.83 -10.05 10.90
C SER A 5 11.04 -8.62 10.36
N LEU A 6 10.04 -7.75 10.53
CA LEU A 6 10.19 -6.34 10.13
C LEU A 6 11.35 -5.68 10.88
N ALA A 7 11.44 -5.89 12.20
CA ALA A 7 12.51 -5.35 13.02
C ALA A 7 13.88 -5.88 12.61
N GLY A 8 14.02 -7.20 12.40
CA GLY A 8 15.27 -7.80 11.96
C GLY A 8 15.76 -7.23 10.62
N ARG A 9 14.87 -7.07 9.64
CA ARG A 9 15.22 -6.48 8.34
C ARG A 9 15.62 -5.01 8.44
N ILE A 10 14.99 -4.23 9.34
CA ILE A 10 15.41 -2.84 9.62
C ILE A 10 16.82 -2.83 10.20
N ILE A 11 17.08 -3.61 11.26
CA ILE A 11 18.39 -3.67 11.94
C ILE A 11 19.50 -4.08 10.95
N ALA A 12 19.25 -5.11 10.12
CA ALA A 12 20.22 -5.59 9.14
C ALA A 12 20.57 -4.58 8.04
N SER A 13 19.68 -3.60 7.78
CA SER A 13 19.85 -2.63 6.68
C SER A 13 20.53 -1.32 7.09
N PHE A 14 20.77 -1.09 8.39
CA PHE A 14 21.41 0.13 8.90
C PHE A 14 22.58 -0.15 9.87
N PRO A 15 23.54 -1.04 9.53
CA PRO A 15 24.61 -1.41 10.45
C PRO A 15 25.47 -0.23 10.91
N GLU A 16 25.65 0.80 10.07
CA GLU A 16 26.39 2.03 10.37
C GLU A 16 25.76 2.88 11.48
N HIS A 17 24.45 2.74 11.71
CA HIS A 17 23.73 3.42 12.80
C HIS A 17 23.74 2.62 14.12
N LEU A 18 24.35 1.44 14.13
CA LEU A 18 24.27 0.49 15.23
C LEU A 18 25.63 0.20 15.84
N LYS A 19 25.61 -0.04 17.15
CA LYS A 19 26.75 -0.62 17.87
C LYS A 19 27.02 -2.03 17.37
N GLU A 20 28.26 -2.50 17.49
CA GLU A 20 28.66 -3.80 16.98
C GLU A 20 27.80 -4.95 17.55
N GLU A 21 27.47 -4.89 18.84
CA GLU A 21 26.62 -5.86 19.53
C GLU A 21 25.13 -5.81 19.12
N GLN A 22 24.69 -4.73 18.48
CA GLN A 22 23.32 -4.56 17.99
C GLN A 22 23.15 -5.04 16.54
N ARG A 23 24.26 -5.22 15.80
CA ARG A 23 24.23 -5.62 14.40
C ARG A 23 23.83 -7.09 14.27
N ILE A 24 23.02 -7.37 13.26
CA ILE A 24 22.66 -8.72 12.85
C ILE A 24 22.90 -8.87 11.35
N GLY A 25 23.11 -10.12 10.90
CA GLY A 25 23.28 -10.42 9.48
C GLY A 25 21.99 -10.24 8.68
N ASP A 26 22.13 -9.98 7.37
CA ASP A 26 21.00 -9.92 6.45
C ASP A 26 20.49 -11.31 6.08
N ALA A 27 19.64 -11.85 6.95
CA ALA A 27 19.04 -13.15 6.77
C ALA A 27 18.13 -13.25 5.52
N LEU A 28 17.60 -12.13 5.00
CA LEU A 28 16.78 -12.16 3.79
C LEU A 28 17.66 -12.32 2.55
N ALA A 29 18.79 -11.61 2.49
CA ALA A 29 19.77 -11.79 1.42
C ALA A 29 20.31 -13.23 1.41
N GLU A 30 20.71 -13.77 2.58
CA GLU A 30 21.16 -15.16 2.70
C GLU A 30 20.11 -16.18 2.22
N LEU A 31 18.83 -15.95 2.55
CA LEU A 31 17.75 -16.83 2.10
C LEU A 31 17.48 -16.69 0.60
N GLY A 32 17.66 -15.50 0.01
CA GLY A 32 17.56 -15.29 -1.43
C GLY A 32 18.63 -16.07 -2.18
N GLU A 33 19.88 -16.02 -1.72
CA GLU A 33 20.95 -16.86 -2.27
C GLU A 33 20.63 -18.34 -2.12
N LEU A 34 20.18 -18.77 -0.93
CA LEU A 34 19.83 -20.16 -0.68
C LEU A 34 18.69 -20.64 -1.60
N ALA A 35 17.67 -19.81 -1.86
CA ALA A 35 16.52 -20.17 -2.69
C ALA A 35 16.89 -20.55 -4.14
N THR A 36 18.05 -20.08 -4.63
CA THR A 36 18.59 -20.44 -5.96
C THR A 36 19.38 -21.75 -5.98
N LYS A 37 19.58 -22.40 -4.82
CA LYS A 37 20.43 -23.59 -4.68
C LYS A 37 19.59 -24.87 -4.54
N PRO A 38 20.04 -26.01 -5.11
CA PRO A 38 19.31 -27.28 -5.01
C PRO A 38 19.09 -27.79 -3.59
N GLU A 39 19.98 -27.46 -2.65
CA GLU A 39 19.87 -27.84 -1.24
C GLU A 39 18.84 -27.03 -0.44
N ALA A 40 18.17 -26.04 -1.04
CA ALA A 40 17.21 -25.19 -0.35
C ALA A 40 16.04 -25.98 0.22
N ASN A 41 15.84 -25.87 1.54
CA ASN A 41 14.66 -26.37 2.23
C ASN A 41 14.17 -25.30 3.22
N ILE A 42 13.19 -24.51 2.79
CA ILE A 42 12.74 -23.32 3.50
C ILE A 42 11.27 -23.50 3.94
N ILE A 43 11.04 -23.55 5.24
CA ILE A 43 9.68 -23.46 5.81
C ILE A 43 9.37 -21.99 6.08
N LYS A 44 8.57 -21.40 5.20
CA LYS A 44 8.21 -19.98 5.27
C LYS A 44 6.88 -19.75 5.98
N LEU A 45 6.92 -19.13 7.16
CA LEU A 45 5.73 -18.66 7.90
C LEU A 45 5.27 -17.29 7.37
N PRO A 46 4.00 -16.89 7.59
CA PRO A 46 3.54 -15.53 7.28
C PRO A 46 4.41 -14.44 7.91
N ASN A 47 4.58 -13.31 7.22
CA ASN A 47 5.33 -12.15 7.70
C ASN A 47 4.64 -10.84 7.29
N ILE A 48 4.99 -9.74 7.97
CA ILE A 48 4.47 -8.40 7.68
C ILE A 48 5.00 -7.89 6.33
N SER A 49 4.09 -7.43 5.47
CA SER A 49 4.39 -6.54 4.35
C SER A 49 4.07 -5.12 4.78
N ALA A 50 5.07 -4.39 5.27
CA ALA A 50 4.83 -3.22 6.11
C ALA A 50 4.25 -2.03 5.33
N SER A 51 3.16 -1.46 5.82
CA SER A 51 2.72 -0.10 5.46
C SER A 51 3.66 0.95 6.06
N VAL A 52 3.56 2.21 5.61
CA VAL A 52 4.36 3.32 6.19
C VAL A 52 4.07 3.49 7.70
N PRO A 53 2.81 3.46 8.18
CA PRO A 53 2.53 3.50 9.61
C PRO A 53 3.18 2.37 10.41
N GLN A 54 3.13 1.13 9.90
CA GLN A 54 3.76 -0.02 10.54
C GLN A 54 5.28 0.10 10.59
N LEU A 55 5.89 0.62 9.51
CA LEU A 55 7.33 0.90 9.47
C LEU A 55 7.72 1.95 10.52
N LYS A 56 7.03 3.10 10.56
CA LYS A 56 7.27 4.15 11.55
C LYS A 56 7.12 3.64 12.99
N ALA A 57 6.11 2.82 13.25
CA ALA A 57 5.91 2.20 14.55
C ALA A 57 7.08 1.28 14.95
N ALA A 58 7.56 0.44 14.04
CA ALA A 58 8.69 -0.44 14.28
C ALA A 58 10.00 0.34 14.52
N ILE A 59 10.24 1.41 13.74
CA ILE A 59 11.40 2.31 13.95
C ILE A 59 11.33 2.93 15.34
N LYS A 60 10.18 3.49 15.72
CA LYS A 60 9.97 4.12 17.04
C LYS A 60 10.20 3.12 18.18
N GLU A 61 9.71 1.89 18.04
CA GLU A 61 9.93 0.83 19.04
C GLU A 61 11.41 0.47 19.18
N LEU A 62 12.14 0.34 18.06
CA LEU A 62 13.57 0.05 18.07
C LEU A 62 14.39 1.20 18.66
N GLN A 63 14.06 2.44 18.33
CA GLN A 63 14.67 3.63 18.92
C GLN A 63 14.47 3.67 20.45
N ALA A 64 13.26 3.36 20.93
CA ALA A 64 12.99 3.26 22.37
C ALA A 64 13.82 2.16 23.07
N LYS A 65 14.26 1.14 22.30
CA LYS A 65 15.17 0.07 22.76
C LYS A 65 16.65 0.41 22.60
N GLY A 66 17.00 1.62 22.18
CA GLY A 66 18.38 2.10 22.07
C GLY A 66 19.08 1.81 20.75
N TYR A 67 18.35 1.43 19.70
CA TYR A 67 18.88 1.36 18.34
C TYR A 67 18.83 2.76 17.72
N ALA A 68 19.99 3.36 17.39
CA ALA A 68 20.08 4.73 16.90
C ALA A 68 19.71 4.87 15.40
N LEU A 69 18.62 4.22 15.00
CA LEU A 69 18.13 4.17 13.63
C LEU A 69 17.57 5.54 13.19
N PRO A 70 17.79 5.94 11.93
CA PRO A 70 17.21 7.17 11.41
C PRO A 70 15.69 7.05 11.28
N ASN A 71 14.98 8.18 11.41
CA ASN A 71 13.55 8.24 11.12
C ASN A 71 13.30 8.01 9.61
N TYR A 72 12.11 7.54 9.26
CA TYR A 72 11.68 7.48 7.86
C TYR A 72 11.29 8.89 7.36
N PRO A 73 12.02 9.49 6.39
CA PRO A 73 11.67 10.79 5.86
C PRO A 73 10.58 10.64 4.80
N GLU A 74 9.41 11.23 5.03
CA GLU A 74 8.29 11.21 4.07
C GLU A 74 8.61 12.06 2.85
N GLU A 75 9.14 13.26 3.09
CA GLU A 75 9.54 14.24 2.08
C GLU A 75 11.04 14.51 2.24
N PRO A 76 11.92 13.70 1.62
CA PRO A 76 13.35 13.89 1.75
C PRO A 76 13.78 15.17 1.03
N SER A 77 14.58 15.97 1.72
CA SER A 77 15.08 17.27 1.24
C SER A 77 16.61 17.29 1.06
N THR A 78 17.29 16.25 1.53
CA THR A 78 18.74 16.10 1.47
C THR A 78 19.13 14.75 0.87
N TYR A 79 20.35 14.65 0.34
CA TYR A 79 20.89 13.39 -0.19
C TYR A 79 20.90 12.26 0.85
N GLU A 80 21.16 12.60 2.12
CA GLU A 80 21.13 11.64 3.23
C GLU A 80 19.72 11.11 3.46
N GLU A 81 18.72 11.99 3.50
CA GLU A 81 17.31 11.60 3.65
C GLU A 81 16.83 10.77 2.45
N GLU A 82 17.25 11.10 1.23
CA GLU A 82 16.95 10.30 0.03
C GLU A 82 17.52 8.89 0.14
N ALA A 83 18.76 8.76 0.61
CA ALA A 83 19.41 7.47 0.81
C ALA A 83 18.70 6.64 1.91
N ILE A 84 18.38 7.25 3.04
CA ILE A 84 17.63 6.62 4.14
C ILE A 84 16.26 6.15 3.65
N LYS A 85 15.53 7.00 2.93
CA LYS A 85 14.24 6.67 2.35
C LYS A 85 14.35 5.49 1.39
N ALA A 86 15.34 5.52 0.50
CA ALA A 86 15.55 4.45 -0.47
C ALA A 86 15.82 3.10 0.20
N THR A 87 16.56 3.08 1.32
CA THR A 87 16.78 1.85 2.11
C THR A 87 15.50 1.36 2.76
N TYR A 88 14.74 2.23 3.43
CA TYR A 88 13.45 1.87 4.01
C TYR A 88 12.40 1.44 2.97
N ASP A 89 12.42 2.03 1.77
CA ASP A 89 11.53 1.70 0.66
C ASP A 89 11.78 0.28 0.12
N LYS A 90 12.98 -0.28 0.31
CA LYS A 90 13.29 -1.69 0.05
C LYS A 90 12.75 -2.62 1.14
N ILE A 91 12.63 -2.14 2.37
CA ILE A 91 12.13 -2.91 3.53
C ILE A 91 10.60 -2.95 3.56
N LYS A 92 9.92 -1.84 3.24
CA LYS A 92 8.46 -1.75 3.30
C LYS A 92 7.76 -2.49 2.14
N GLY A 93 6.48 -2.79 2.33
CA GLY A 93 5.68 -3.60 1.42
C GLY A 93 6.12 -5.06 1.39
N SER A 94 5.77 -5.77 0.31
CA SER A 94 6.09 -7.20 0.14
C SER A 94 7.56 -7.42 -0.25
N ALA A 95 8.50 -7.14 0.65
CA ALA A 95 9.94 -7.27 0.40
C ALA A 95 10.45 -8.73 0.43
N VAL A 96 9.80 -9.60 1.22
CA VAL A 96 10.29 -10.99 1.43
C VAL A 96 9.89 -11.94 0.31
N ASN A 97 8.61 -11.91 -0.10
CA ASN A 97 8.10 -12.89 -1.07
C ASN A 97 8.81 -12.85 -2.44
N PRO A 98 9.12 -11.68 -3.03
CA PRO A 98 9.82 -11.63 -4.31
C PRO A 98 11.22 -12.24 -4.28
N VAL A 99 11.87 -12.24 -3.10
CA VAL A 99 13.23 -12.80 -2.93
C VAL A 99 13.20 -14.32 -2.76
N LEU A 100 12.14 -14.87 -2.15
CA LEU A 100 12.08 -16.30 -1.81
C LEU A 100 11.34 -17.16 -2.84
N ARG A 101 10.63 -16.55 -3.79
CA ARG A 101 9.76 -17.27 -4.75
C ARG A 101 10.46 -17.52 -6.07
N GLU A 102 11.58 -18.24 -6.01
CA GLU A 102 12.33 -18.74 -7.17
C GLU A 102 11.64 -19.99 -7.78
N GLY A 103 10.34 -19.90 -7.99
CA GLY A 103 9.50 -20.99 -8.47
C GLY A 103 8.01 -20.65 -8.49
N ASN A 104 7.23 -21.53 -9.10
CA ASN A 104 5.77 -21.39 -9.17
C ASN A 104 5.08 -21.87 -7.88
N SER A 105 3.78 -21.60 -7.74
CA SER A 105 3.01 -21.97 -6.55
C SER A 105 2.12 -23.20 -6.78
N ASP A 106 2.30 -24.27 -6.00
CA ASP A 106 1.25 -25.30 -5.76
C ASP A 106 0.53 -24.95 -4.45
N ARG A 107 -0.74 -24.51 -4.54
CA ARG A 107 -1.54 -24.13 -3.37
C ARG A 107 -2.87 -24.86 -3.42
N ARG A 108 -3.08 -25.77 -2.46
CA ARG A 108 -4.29 -26.59 -2.31
C ARG A 108 -4.54 -26.95 -0.85
N ALA A 109 -5.81 -27.09 -0.47
CA ALA A 109 -6.18 -27.58 0.85
C ALA A 109 -5.87 -29.09 0.95
N PRO A 110 -5.17 -29.56 2.00
CA PRO A 110 -4.98 -30.99 2.23
C PRO A 110 -6.31 -31.73 2.44
N LEU A 111 -6.37 -33.00 2.04
CA LEU A 111 -7.59 -33.81 2.14
C LEU A 111 -8.10 -33.94 3.59
N SER A 112 -7.19 -34.05 4.56
CA SER A 112 -7.52 -34.09 5.99
C SER A 112 -8.27 -32.82 6.43
N VAL A 113 -7.78 -31.64 6.04
CA VAL A 113 -8.43 -30.34 6.32
C VAL A 113 -9.78 -30.25 5.63
N LYS A 114 -9.89 -30.69 4.36
CA LYS A 114 -11.17 -30.69 3.66
C LYS A 114 -12.21 -31.63 4.29
N ASN A 115 -11.79 -32.82 4.72
CA ASN A 115 -12.66 -33.78 5.41
C ASN A 115 -13.10 -33.26 6.79
N TYR A 116 -12.22 -32.55 7.51
CA TYR A 116 -12.57 -31.87 8.74
C TYR A 116 -13.65 -30.79 8.50
N ALA A 117 -13.47 -29.94 7.49
CA ALA A 117 -14.45 -28.89 7.15
C ALA A 117 -15.82 -29.45 6.73
N LYS A 118 -15.86 -30.64 6.11
CA LYS A 118 -17.14 -31.34 5.81
C LYS A 118 -17.88 -31.80 7.07
N LYS A 119 -17.13 -32.25 8.09
CA LYS A 119 -17.69 -32.72 9.37
C LYS A 119 -18.01 -31.57 10.32
N ASN A 120 -17.31 -30.45 10.19
CA ASN A 120 -17.43 -29.26 11.03
C ASN A 120 -17.62 -28.04 10.11
N PRO A 121 -18.81 -27.87 9.50
CA PRO A 121 -19.06 -26.74 8.61
C PRO A 121 -18.93 -25.43 9.40
N HIS A 122 -18.16 -24.50 8.85
CA HIS A 122 -18.12 -23.14 9.37
C HIS A 122 -19.40 -22.39 8.99
N SER A 123 -19.70 -21.33 9.72
CA SER A 123 -20.83 -20.45 9.40
C SER A 123 -20.67 -19.88 7.99
N MET A 124 -21.74 -19.97 7.20
CA MET A 124 -21.88 -19.32 5.91
C MET A 124 -23.11 -18.43 5.98
N GLY A 125 -22.94 -17.12 5.75
CA GLY A 125 -24.06 -16.19 5.71
C GLY A 125 -25.07 -16.59 4.64
N ALA A 126 -26.36 -16.48 4.93
CA ALA A 126 -27.41 -16.74 3.96
C ALA A 126 -27.36 -15.69 2.84
N TRP A 127 -27.50 -16.14 1.60
CA TRP A 127 -27.58 -15.26 0.43
C TRP A 127 -29.04 -15.05 0.03
N SER A 128 -29.39 -13.79 -0.21
CA SER A 128 -30.70 -13.39 -0.70
C SER A 128 -30.63 -13.01 -2.18
N ALA A 129 -31.63 -13.42 -2.96
CA ALA A 129 -31.78 -12.97 -4.35
C ALA A 129 -32.12 -11.46 -4.45
N GLN A 130 -32.49 -10.83 -3.34
CA GLN A 130 -32.72 -9.39 -3.21
C GLN A 130 -31.47 -8.62 -2.73
N SER A 131 -30.30 -9.29 -2.65
CA SER A 131 -29.05 -8.61 -2.30
C SER A 131 -28.72 -7.51 -3.31
N LYS A 132 -28.43 -6.31 -2.81
CA LYS A 132 -27.95 -5.19 -3.62
C LYS A 132 -26.42 -5.15 -3.73
N SER A 133 -25.70 -6.04 -3.03
CA SER A 133 -24.24 -6.08 -3.08
C SER A 133 -23.76 -6.40 -4.50
N HIS A 134 -22.85 -5.58 -5.01
CA HIS A 134 -22.24 -5.75 -6.32
C HIS A 134 -20.81 -5.21 -6.28
N VAL A 135 -20.00 -5.62 -7.26
CA VAL A 135 -18.70 -5.02 -7.52
C VAL A 135 -18.91 -3.91 -8.54
N SER A 136 -18.29 -2.76 -8.30
CA SER A 136 -18.19 -1.68 -9.28
C SER A 136 -16.72 -1.49 -9.65
N SER A 137 -16.45 -1.34 -10.94
CA SER A 137 -15.11 -1.16 -11.50
C SER A 137 -15.17 -0.21 -12.69
N MET A 138 -14.05 0.47 -12.98
CA MET A 138 -13.93 1.31 -14.17
C MET A 138 -14.14 0.48 -15.44
N GLU A 139 -14.86 1.03 -16.42
CA GLU A 139 -15.14 0.35 -17.71
C GLU A 139 -14.04 0.59 -18.76
N GLU A 140 -13.30 1.69 -18.62
CA GLU A 140 -12.21 2.08 -19.52
C GLU A 140 -11.18 2.96 -18.79
N LYS A 141 -10.03 3.22 -19.46
CA LYS A 141 -8.97 4.11 -18.98
C LYS A 141 -8.35 3.72 -17.63
N ASP A 142 -8.55 2.48 -17.22
CA ASP A 142 -7.84 1.82 -16.14
C ASP A 142 -6.64 1.03 -16.67
N PHE A 143 -5.96 0.29 -15.80
CA PHE A 143 -4.82 -0.54 -16.23
C PHE A 143 -5.24 -1.59 -17.26
N PHE A 144 -6.43 -2.19 -17.11
CA PHE A 144 -6.93 -3.19 -18.05
C PHE A 144 -7.21 -2.58 -19.44
N GLY A 145 -7.93 -1.45 -19.49
CA GLY A 145 -8.34 -0.80 -20.73
C GLY A 145 -7.20 -0.14 -21.51
N THR A 146 -6.01 0.00 -20.92
CA THR A 146 -4.86 0.69 -21.53
C THR A 146 -3.64 -0.19 -21.74
N GLU A 147 -3.71 -1.46 -21.34
CA GLU A 147 -2.58 -2.38 -21.40
C GLU A 147 -2.09 -2.59 -22.84
N LYS A 148 -0.76 -2.57 -22.98
CA LYS A 148 -0.04 -2.99 -24.17
C LYS A 148 1.06 -3.96 -23.75
N SER A 149 1.20 -5.03 -24.52
CA SER A 149 2.15 -6.12 -24.24
C SER A 149 3.01 -6.39 -25.46
N VAL A 150 4.29 -6.72 -25.24
CA VAL A 150 5.17 -7.23 -26.29
C VAL A 150 6.00 -8.40 -25.77
N THR A 151 6.29 -9.35 -26.66
CA THR A 151 7.31 -10.38 -26.44
C THR A 151 8.61 -9.96 -27.13
N ILE A 152 9.69 -9.88 -26.37
CA ILE A 152 10.99 -9.41 -26.84
C ILE A 152 11.66 -10.46 -27.73
N LYS A 153 12.37 -9.99 -28.77
CA LYS A 153 13.16 -10.83 -29.68
C LYS A 153 14.64 -10.54 -29.49
N GLY A 154 15.40 -11.50 -29.00
CA GLY A 154 16.80 -11.37 -28.62
C GLY A 154 16.99 -10.55 -27.34
N ASP A 155 18.12 -10.75 -26.67
CA ASP A 155 18.49 -9.96 -25.50
C ASP A 155 18.67 -8.48 -25.89
N THR A 156 18.15 -7.57 -25.07
CA THR A 156 18.19 -6.14 -25.36
C THR A 156 18.24 -5.29 -24.08
N GLN A 157 18.42 -3.98 -24.23
CA GLN A 157 18.28 -3.01 -23.15
C GLN A 157 17.22 -1.98 -23.51
N VAL A 158 16.40 -1.62 -22.52
CA VAL A 158 15.36 -0.60 -22.66
C VAL A 158 15.45 0.40 -21.52
N LYS A 159 14.88 1.59 -21.73
CA LYS A 159 14.67 2.62 -20.71
C LYS A 159 13.22 3.09 -20.74
N ILE A 160 12.77 3.70 -19.65
CA ILE A 160 11.45 4.33 -19.58
C ILE A 160 11.66 5.83 -19.49
N GLU A 161 11.12 6.57 -20.46
CA GLU A 161 11.18 8.03 -20.51
C GLU A 161 9.80 8.65 -20.71
N PHE A 162 9.62 9.82 -20.13
CA PHE A 162 8.48 10.69 -20.37
C PHE A 162 8.89 11.80 -21.33
N VAL A 163 8.16 11.95 -22.43
CA VAL A 163 8.32 13.05 -23.39
C VAL A 163 7.17 14.01 -23.18
N GLY A 164 7.48 15.22 -22.71
CA GLY A 164 6.51 16.29 -22.49
C GLY A 164 5.94 16.84 -23.79
N ASN A 165 4.80 17.53 -23.70
CA ASN A 165 4.16 18.18 -24.85
C ASN A 165 5.03 19.29 -25.47
N ASP A 166 6.00 19.80 -24.71
CA ASP A 166 7.01 20.78 -25.13
C ASP A 166 8.27 20.14 -25.74
N GLY A 167 8.29 18.80 -25.85
CA GLY A 167 9.43 18.02 -26.33
C GLY A 167 10.51 17.73 -25.30
N THR A 168 10.37 18.21 -24.06
CA THR A 168 11.33 17.90 -22.98
C THR A 168 11.27 16.42 -22.63
N THR A 169 12.42 15.79 -22.43
CA THR A 169 12.50 14.36 -22.09
C THR A 169 13.00 14.18 -20.66
N LYS A 170 12.29 13.38 -19.87
CA LYS A 170 12.67 12.99 -18.52
C LYS A 170 12.79 11.48 -18.43
N VAL A 171 13.97 10.99 -18.05
CA VAL A 171 14.17 9.56 -17.78
C VAL A 171 13.48 9.19 -16.47
N LEU A 172 12.52 8.27 -16.53
CA LEU A 172 11.81 7.73 -15.37
C LEU A 172 12.52 6.50 -14.80
N LYS A 173 13.07 5.66 -15.68
CA LYS A 173 13.90 4.51 -15.33
C LYS A 173 15.06 4.41 -16.32
N LYS A 174 16.28 4.40 -15.78
CA LYS A 174 17.52 4.17 -16.55
C LYS A 174 17.50 2.79 -17.22
N ASP A 175 18.44 2.57 -18.13
CA ASP A 175 18.57 1.33 -18.91
C ASP A 175 18.53 0.08 -18.02
N PHE A 176 17.74 -0.91 -18.46
CA PHE A 176 17.67 -2.24 -17.86
C PHE A 176 17.56 -3.30 -18.95
N ALA A 177 18.14 -4.47 -18.66
CA ALA A 177 18.17 -5.58 -19.59
C ALA A 177 16.81 -6.29 -19.66
N LEU A 178 16.47 -6.77 -20.85
CA LEU A 178 15.40 -7.73 -21.10
C LEU A 178 15.98 -8.93 -21.83
N LEU A 179 15.45 -10.11 -21.53
CA LEU A 179 15.88 -11.39 -22.11
C LEU A 179 15.13 -11.69 -23.42
N ASP A 180 15.73 -12.54 -24.27
CA ASP A 180 15.00 -13.16 -25.38
C ASP A 180 13.71 -13.83 -24.87
N LYS A 181 12.59 -13.50 -25.52
CA LYS A 181 11.23 -13.98 -25.20
C LYS A 181 10.67 -13.52 -23.86
N GLU A 182 11.32 -12.58 -23.18
CA GLU A 182 10.70 -11.89 -22.04
C GLU A 182 9.44 -11.15 -22.52
N ILE A 183 8.40 -11.16 -21.69
CA ILE A 183 7.17 -10.40 -21.92
C ILE A 183 7.24 -9.16 -21.04
N ILE A 184 7.01 -7.99 -21.64
CA ILE A 184 6.90 -6.73 -20.92
C ILE A 184 5.61 -6.04 -21.31
N ASP A 185 4.93 -5.52 -20.28
CA ASP A 185 3.64 -4.86 -20.38
C ASP A 185 3.74 -3.42 -19.87
N ALA A 186 2.92 -2.54 -20.45
CA ALA A 186 2.75 -1.17 -19.99
C ALA A 186 1.26 -0.79 -20.02
N SER A 187 0.80 -0.16 -18.95
CA SER A 187 -0.56 0.33 -18.80
C SER A 187 -0.58 1.62 -17.98
N VAL A 188 -1.68 2.37 -18.04
CA VAL A 188 -1.86 3.64 -17.34
C VAL A 188 -3.27 3.76 -16.78
N LEU A 189 -3.37 4.12 -15.51
CA LEU A 189 -4.64 4.51 -14.89
C LEU A 189 -4.82 6.02 -15.03
N SER A 190 -5.88 6.44 -15.73
CA SER A 190 -6.22 7.87 -15.87
C SER A 190 -6.74 8.42 -14.54
N LYS A 191 -6.01 9.39 -13.96
CA LYS A 191 -6.46 10.11 -12.75
C LYS A 191 -7.85 10.72 -12.94
N THR A 192 -8.09 11.38 -14.07
CA THR A 192 -9.37 12.05 -14.35
C THR A 192 -10.51 11.03 -14.35
N ALA A 193 -10.35 9.93 -15.08
CA ALA A 193 -11.37 8.89 -15.15
C ALA A 193 -11.58 8.19 -13.79
N LEU A 194 -10.51 8.02 -13.00
CA LEU A 194 -10.59 7.45 -11.65
C LEU A 194 -11.41 8.34 -10.70
N VAL A 195 -11.18 9.65 -10.72
CA VAL A 195 -11.92 10.61 -9.89
C VAL A 195 -13.39 10.66 -10.30
N GLU A 196 -13.68 10.76 -11.60
CA GLU A 196 -15.05 10.73 -12.13
C GLU A 196 -15.77 9.42 -11.73
N PHE A 197 -15.06 8.29 -11.79
CA PHE A 197 -15.57 7.00 -11.32
C PHE A 197 -15.93 7.05 -9.83
N PHE A 198 -15.02 7.52 -8.96
CA PHE A 198 -15.32 7.61 -7.53
C PHE A 198 -16.50 8.53 -7.22
N GLU A 199 -16.59 9.70 -7.86
CA GLU A 199 -17.71 10.63 -7.70
C GLU A 199 -19.05 9.95 -8.06
N LYS A 200 -19.08 9.27 -9.21
CA LYS A 200 -20.26 8.51 -9.68
C LYS A 200 -20.64 7.40 -8.71
N GLU A 201 -19.69 6.59 -8.26
CA GLU A 201 -19.98 5.42 -7.42
C GLU A 201 -20.37 5.83 -5.98
N ILE A 202 -19.81 6.92 -5.45
CA ILE A 202 -20.26 7.52 -4.19
C ILE A 202 -21.71 7.99 -4.30
N ALA A 203 -22.05 8.73 -5.37
CA ALA A 203 -23.43 9.17 -5.61
C ALA A 203 -24.39 7.99 -5.81
N THR A 204 -23.95 6.95 -6.51
CA THR A 204 -24.74 5.73 -6.78
C THR A 204 -24.99 4.95 -5.49
N ALA A 205 -23.97 4.75 -4.65
CA ALA A 205 -24.13 4.09 -3.35
C ALA A 205 -25.15 4.82 -2.46
N LYS A 206 -25.11 6.16 -2.47
CA LYS A 206 -26.08 6.99 -1.76
C LYS A 206 -27.50 6.83 -2.30
N GLN A 207 -27.66 6.85 -3.62
CA GLN A 207 -28.97 6.67 -4.26
C GLN A 207 -29.57 5.28 -3.99
N GLN A 208 -28.73 4.25 -3.98
CA GLN A 208 -29.15 2.87 -3.77
C GLN A 208 -29.36 2.50 -2.30
N ASP A 209 -28.93 3.37 -1.38
CA ASP A 209 -28.91 3.14 0.06
C ASP A 209 -28.13 1.87 0.41
N VAL A 210 -26.85 1.84 0.01
CA VAL A 210 -25.92 0.74 0.28
C VAL A 210 -24.62 1.26 0.89
N LEU A 211 -23.94 0.40 1.64
CA LEU A 211 -22.61 0.72 2.17
C LEU A 211 -21.61 0.86 1.01
N LEU A 212 -20.84 1.94 1.04
CA LEU A 212 -19.69 2.12 0.18
C LEU A 212 -18.46 1.43 0.79
N SER A 213 -17.74 0.66 -0.02
CA SER A 213 -16.49 0.02 0.40
C SER A 213 -15.48 0.04 -0.75
N LEU A 214 -14.22 0.29 -0.42
CA LEU A 214 -13.07 0.29 -1.30
C LEU A 214 -12.18 -0.92 -0.96
N HIS A 215 -11.88 -1.72 -1.98
CA HIS A 215 -11.11 -2.96 -1.84
C HIS A 215 -9.85 -2.89 -2.66
N MET A 216 -8.71 -2.77 -1.99
CA MET A 216 -7.39 -2.55 -2.61
C MET A 216 -6.34 -3.48 -1.98
N LYS A 217 -5.09 -3.37 -2.43
CA LYS A 217 -3.97 -4.15 -1.88
C LYS A 217 -2.75 -3.28 -1.61
N ALA A 218 -2.96 -2.16 -0.91
CA ALA A 218 -2.00 -1.06 -0.72
C ALA A 218 -0.62 -1.46 -0.17
N THR A 219 -0.53 -2.50 0.65
CA THR A 219 0.75 -3.00 1.18
C THR A 219 1.60 -3.74 0.14
N MET A 220 0.95 -4.49 -0.75
CA MET A 220 1.63 -5.22 -1.82
C MET A 220 1.95 -4.27 -2.97
N MET A 221 0.94 -3.51 -3.39
CA MET A 221 1.02 -2.52 -4.46
C MET A 221 1.47 -1.16 -3.90
N LYS A 222 2.66 -1.13 -3.30
CA LYS A 222 3.17 -0.03 -2.45
C LYS A 222 3.31 1.36 -3.12
N VAL A 223 3.02 1.46 -4.41
CA VAL A 223 3.13 2.70 -5.21
C VAL A 223 1.76 3.08 -5.78
N SER A 224 1.11 2.19 -6.53
CA SER A 224 -0.15 2.49 -7.21
C SER A 224 -1.32 2.67 -6.25
N ASP A 225 -1.54 1.68 -5.38
CA ASP A 225 -2.76 1.57 -4.60
C ASP A 225 -2.89 2.65 -3.52
N PRO A 226 -1.83 3.09 -2.81
CA PRO A 226 -1.91 4.25 -1.92
C PRO A 226 -2.38 5.53 -2.64
N VAL A 227 -1.95 5.75 -3.89
CA VAL A 227 -2.39 6.92 -4.67
C VAL A 227 -3.87 6.80 -5.06
N ILE A 228 -4.31 5.61 -5.48
CA ILE A 228 -5.72 5.34 -5.78
C ILE A 228 -6.59 5.54 -4.52
N PHE A 229 -6.13 5.03 -3.38
CA PHE A 229 -6.79 5.19 -2.09
C PHE A 229 -6.89 6.66 -1.69
N GLY A 230 -5.80 7.42 -1.81
CA GLY A 230 -5.78 8.85 -1.52
C GLY A 230 -6.75 9.66 -2.37
N HIS A 231 -6.96 9.27 -3.63
CA HIS A 231 -8.01 9.85 -4.47
C HIS A 231 -9.41 9.53 -3.96
N ALA A 232 -9.70 8.29 -3.54
CA ALA A 232 -10.99 7.95 -2.96
C ALA A 232 -11.29 8.76 -1.69
N VAL A 233 -10.31 8.93 -0.81
CA VAL A 233 -10.42 9.77 0.40
C VAL A 233 -10.70 11.23 0.02
N LYS A 234 -9.93 11.81 -0.91
CA LYS A 234 -10.13 13.18 -1.37
C LYS A 234 -11.52 13.41 -1.95
N VAL A 235 -12.05 12.48 -2.75
CA VAL A 235 -13.39 12.60 -3.34
C VAL A 235 -14.47 12.47 -2.27
N TYR A 236 -14.36 11.49 -1.37
CA TYR A 236 -15.36 11.28 -0.32
C TYR A 236 -15.46 12.49 0.63
N TYR A 237 -14.33 13.06 1.04
CA TYR A 237 -14.23 14.22 1.94
C TYR A 237 -13.95 15.54 1.20
N GLN A 238 -14.40 15.67 -0.06
CA GLN A 238 -14.02 16.79 -0.94
C GLN A 238 -14.23 18.18 -0.32
N ASP A 239 -15.33 18.38 0.41
CA ASP A 239 -15.67 19.69 1.01
C ASP A 239 -14.70 20.05 2.15
N VAL A 240 -14.22 19.04 2.89
CA VAL A 240 -13.21 19.21 3.95
C VAL A 240 -11.88 19.59 3.32
N PHE A 241 -11.44 18.88 2.28
CA PHE A 241 -10.19 19.20 1.59
C PHE A 241 -10.25 20.53 0.82
N ALA A 242 -11.41 20.92 0.31
CA ALA A 242 -11.61 22.23 -0.30
C ALA A 242 -11.49 23.37 0.72
N LYS A 243 -11.96 23.16 1.96
CA LYS A 243 -11.93 24.17 3.03
C LYS A 243 -10.57 24.24 3.76
N TYR A 244 -9.92 23.10 3.99
CA TYR A 244 -8.72 23.01 4.84
C TYR A 244 -7.46 22.55 4.10
N GLY A 245 -7.47 22.47 2.75
CA GLY A 245 -6.37 21.97 1.94
C GLY A 245 -5.02 22.63 2.26
N ASP A 246 -4.95 23.96 2.23
CA ASP A 246 -3.71 24.70 2.53
C ASP A 246 -3.17 24.42 3.94
N LEU A 247 -4.08 24.25 4.92
CA LEU A 247 -3.71 23.89 6.28
C LEU A 247 -3.16 22.46 6.33
N PHE A 248 -3.83 21.51 5.68
CA PHE A 248 -3.38 20.12 5.61
C PHE A 248 -2.01 19.99 4.92
N ASP A 249 -1.78 20.76 3.86
CA ASP A 249 -0.47 20.83 3.20
C ASP A 249 0.60 21.38 4.17
N SER A 250 0.30 22.44 4.93
CA SER A 250 1.24 22.99 5.93
C SER A 250 1.54 22.03 7.09
N LEU A 251 0.61 21.15 7.42
CA LEU A 251 0.77 20.10 8.44
C LEU A 251 1.48 18.86 7.90
N GLY A 252 1.70 18.78 6.58
CA GLY A 252 2.25 17.60 5.92
C GLY A 252 1.33 16.39 6.03
N VAL A 253 0.02 16.59 5.84
CA VAL A 253 -0.97 15.51 5.73
C VAL A 253 -0.72 14.75 4.42
N ASP A 254 -0.50 13.44 4.52
CA ASP A 254 -0.43 12.55 3.36
C ASP A 254 -1.69 11.71 3.28
N VAL A 255 -2.64 12.14 2.44
CA VAL A 255 -3.91 11.44 2.24
C VAL A 255 -3.74 10.01 1.70
N ASN A 256 -2.59 9.67 1.12
CA ASN A 256 -2.31 8.30 0.67
C ASN A 256 -2.12 7.35 1.86
N ASN A 257 -1.94 7.87 3.08
CA ASN A 257 -1.95 7.13 4.34
C ASN A 257 -3.35 7.08 4.99
N GLY A 258 -4.36 7.65 4.32
CA GLY A 258 -5.77 7.62 4.72
C GLY A 258 -6.21 8.72 5.68
N LEU A 259 -7.50 8.72 6.04
CA LEU A 259 -8.08 9.71 6.94
C LEU A 259 -7.43 9.68 8.34
N GLY A 260 -6.89 8.53 8.75
CA GLY A 260 -6.13 8.40 9.99
C GLY A 260 -4.94 9.35 10.07
N ASP A 261 -4.31 9.67 8.93
CA ASP A 261 -3.19 10.65 8.90
C ASP A 261 -3.70 12.06 9.18
N VAL A 262 -4.86 12.45 8.63
CA VAL A 262 -5.52 13.73 8.96
C VAL A 262 -5.72 13.83 10.48
N TYR A 263 -6.38 12.83 11.08
CA TYR A 263 -6.62 12.81 12.52
C TYR A 263 -5.34 12.87 13.35
N ALA A 264 -4.25 12.24 12.90
CA ALA A 264 -2.97 12.26 13.60
C ALA A 264 -2.31 13.65 13.54
N LYS A 265 -2.34 14.31 12.38
CA LYS A 265 -1.66 15.59 12.15
C LYS A 265 -2.39 16.76 12.82
N ILE A 266 -3.73 16.76 12.84
CA ILE A 266 -4.51 17.81 13.50
C ILE A 266 -4.38 17.82 15.03
N GLN A 267 -3.80 16.79 15.66
CA GLN A 267 -3.56 16.79 17.12
C GLN A 267 -2.57 17.88 17.57
N SER A 268 -1.78 18.40 16.64
CA SER A 268 -0.84 19.50 16.90
C SER A 268 -1.49 20.89 16.88
N LEU A 269 -2.76 20.99 16.45
CA LEU A 269 -3.48 22.25 16.33
C LEU A 269 -4.09 22.71 17.66
N PRO A 270 -4.40 24.01 17.81
CA PRO A 270 -5.25 24.50 18.89
C PRO A 270 -6.59 23.77 18.91
N GLN A 271 -7.10 23.50 20.12
CA GLN A 271 -8.33 22.71 20.34
C GLN A 271 -9.51 23.18 19.48
N ALA A 272 -9.74 24.49 19.37
CA ALA A 272 -10.84 25.03 18.59
C ALA A 272 -10.75 24.70 17.08
N GLN A 273 -9.54 24.74 16.51
CA GLN A 273 -9.34 24.40 15.09
C GLN A 273 -9.48 22.89 14.86
N LYS A 274 -8.96 22.08 15.79
CA LYS A 274 -9.12 20.63 15.76
C LYS A 274 -10.62 20.25 15.78
N GLU A 275 -11.38 20.78 16.74
CA GLU A 275 -12.81 20.51 16.86
C GLU A 275 -13.59 20.97 15.62
N GLU A 276 -13.21 22.11 15.01
CA GLU A 276 -13.82 22.60 13.77
C GLU A 276 -13.63 21.60 12.61
N ILE A 277 -12.41 21.06 12.45
CA ILE A 277 -12.09 20.09 11.40
C ILE A 277 -12.80 18.76 11.67
N GLU A 278 -12.79 18.27 12.91
CA GLU A 278 -13.50 17.04 13.30
C GLU A 278 -15.00 17.16 13.04
N ALA A 279 -15.62 18.30 13.35
CA ALA A 279 -17.03 18.56 13.05
C ALA A 279 -17.29 18.64 11.53
N ALA A 280 -16.37 19.20 10.75
CA ALA A 280 -16.49 19.23 9.30
C ALA A 280 -16.42 17.82 8.69
N ILE A 281 -15.56 16.95 9.21
CA ILE A 281 -15.49 15.54 8.80
C ILE A 281 -16.79 14.82 9.17
N GLU A 282 -17.32 15.04 10.38
CA GLU A 282 -18.57 14.41 10.82
C GLU A 282 -19.75 14.83 9.93
N ALA A 283 -19.80 16.09 9.50
CA ALA A 283 -20.83 16.59 8.57
C ALA A 283 -20.80 15.88 7.21
N VAL A 284 -19.65 15.36 6.77
CA VAL A 284 -19.55 14.54 5.56
C VAL A 284 -20.36 13.26 5.71
N TYR A 285 -20.31 12.59 6.86
CA TYR A 285 -21.06 11.34 7.07
C TYR A 285 -22.58 11.54 7.06
N ALA A 286 -23.07 12.73 7.41
CA ALA A 286 -24.48 13.06 7.31
C ALA A 286 -24.96 13.27 5.85
N THR A 287 -24.03 13.47 4.92
CA THR A 287 -24.34 13.83 3.53
C THR A 287 -23.89 12.79 2.51
N GLN A 288 -22.89 11.95 2.83
CA GLN A 288 -22.37 10.89 1.98
C GLN A 288 -23.01 9.53 2.25
N PRO A 289 -22.89 8.52 1.36
CA PRO A 289 -23.32 7.17 1.69
C PRO A 289 -22.53 6.62 2.88
N PRO A 290 -23.14 5.76 3.72
CA PRO A 290 -22.42 5.16 4.83
C PRO A 290 -21.25 4.30 4.33
N LEU A 291 -20.10 4.38 5.00
CA LEU A 291 -18.91 3.59 4.69
C LEU A 291 -18.95 2.24 5.41
N ALA A 292 -18.35 1.23 4.80
CA ALA A 292 -17.96 0.02 5.52
C ALA A 292 -17.01 0.35 6.68
N MET A 293 -17.18 -0.35 7.79
CA MET A 293 -16.41 -0.15 9.03
C MET A 293 -15.41 -1.28 9.22
N VAL A 294 -14.20 -0.93 9.58
CA VAL A 294 -13.18 -1.87 10.09
C VAL A 294 -13.48 -2.21 11.54
N ASP A 295 -13.79 -1.19 12.34
CA ASP A 295 -14.18 -1.30 13.75
C ASP A 295 -15.21 -0.21 14.07
N SER A 296 -16.49 -0.59 14.14
CA SER A 296 -17.60 0.34 14.35
C SER A 296 -17.60 0.96 15.75
N ASP A 297 -17.16 0.23 16.77
CA ASP A 297 -17.16 0.72 18.16
C ASP A 297 -16.13 1.84 18.35
N ARG A 298 -15.09 1.84 17.50
CA ARG A 298 -14.01 2.84 17.51
C ARG A 298 -14.12 3.86 16.37
N GLY A 299 -15.17 3.79 15.55
CA GLY A 299 -15.36 4.69 14.41
C GLY A 299 -14.35 4.52 13.28
N ILE A 300 -13.64 3.38 13.20
CA ILE A 300 -12.64 3.14 12.16
C ILE A 300 -13.34 2.68 10.88
N THR A 301 -13.37 3.55 9.89
CA THR A 301 -13.94 3.31 8.55
C THR A 301 -12.93 2.66 7.61
N ASN A 302 -13.42 2.10 6.51
CA ASN A 302 -12.60 1.57 5.42
C ASN A 302 -11.68 2.63 4.73
N LEU A 303 -11.89 3.92 5.00
CA LEU A 303 -11.03 5.00 4.51
C LEU A 303 -10.00 5.51 5.55
N HIS A 304 -9.91 4.87 6.73
CA HIS A 304 -8.97 5.28 7.78
C HIS A 304 -7.52 4.93 7.47
N VAL A 305 -7.23 3.67 7.10
CA VAL A 305 -5.89 3.20 6.82
C VAL A 305 -5.91 2.32 5.55
N PRO A 306 -5.05 2.55 4.56
CA PRO A 306 -5.05 1.80 3.29
C PRO A 306 -4.78 0.30 3.41
N SER A 307 -4.27 -0.14 4.55
CA SER A 307 -3.85 -1.53 4.80
C SER A 307 -4.80 -2.34 5.67
N ASP A 308 -5.88 -1.72 6.16
CA ASP A 308 -6.93 -2.39 6.93
C ASP A 308 -7.85 -3.19 5.99
#